data_AF-A0A918ILZ9-F1
#
_entry.id   AF-A0A918ILZ9-F1
#
_cell.length_a   1.000
_cell.length_b   1.000
_cell.length_c   1.000
_cell.angle_alpha   90.00
_cell.angle_beta   90.00
_cell.angle_gamma   90.00
#
_symmetry.space_group_name_H-M   'P 1'
#
loop_
_entity.id
_entity.type
_entity.pdbx_description
1 polymer ?
#
loop_
_entity_poly.entity_id
_entity_poly.type
_entity_poly.pdbx_seq_one_letter_code
_entity_poly.pdbx_strand_id
1 'polypeptide(L)'
;MTATDKMAAWMNLPSLDATLLMRPQARMAEALLRQNIEILGFVKDRMERDRALLAELSTLRDPAAALNLWSEFWQHALSDYTAETTKLAKSVGEIAEQAMRNAGEETAALAKVATGKVG
;
A
#
# COMPACT_ATOMS: atom_id res chain seq x y z
N MET A 1 -28.46 23.86 7.20
CA MET A 1 -27.51 23.03 7.96
C MET A 1 -26.32 22.75 7.06
N THR A 2 -25.17 23.34 7.39
CA THR A 2 -23.93 23.27 6.62
C THR A 2 -23.17 21.95 6.92
N ALA A 3 -22.18 21.60 6.10
CA ALA A 3 -21.34 20.41 6.36
C ALA A 3 -20.62 20.50 7.72
N THR A 4 -20.28 21.70 8.14
CA THR A 4 -19.70 22.04 9.44
C THR A 4 -20.68 21.77 10.58
N ASP A 5 -21.96 22.13 10.42
CA ASP A 5 -23.00 21.84 11.41
C ASP A 5 -23.24 20.33 11.58
N LYS A 6 -23.16 19.58 10.48
CA LYS A 6 -23.27 18.11 10.51
C LYS A 6 -22.08 17.48 11.25
N MET A 7 -20.84 17.91 10.98
CA MET A 7 -19.66 17.41 11.71
C MET A 7 -19.71 17.75 13.20
N ALA A 8 -20.14 18.97 13.56
CA ALA A 8 -20.29 19.38 14.95
C ALA A 8 -21.32 18.52 15.69
N ALA A 9 -22.43 18.17 15.04
CA ALA A 9 -23.45 17.27 15.60
C ALA A 9 -22.92 15.84 15.83
N TRP A 10 -22.00 15.35 14.98
CA TRP A 10 -21.39 14.01 15.13
C TRP A 10 -20.37 13.96 16.26
N MET A 11 -19.67 15.07 16.51
CA MET A 11 -18.70 15.20 17.61
C MET A 11 -19.35 15.37 18.99
N ASN A 12 -20.63 15.76 19.04
CA ASN A 12 -21.34 16.08 20.30
C ASN A 12 -22.29 14.96 20.76
N LEU A 13 -22.22 13.77 20.13
CA LEU A 13 -22.94 12.58 20.59
C LEU A 13 -22.13 11.94 21.74
N PRO A 14 -22.66 11.90 22.98
CA PRO A 14 -21.93 11.43 24.16
C PRO A 14 -21.51 9.94 24.14
N SER A 15 -21.85 9.21 23.07
CA SER A 15 -21.68 7.76 22.92
C SER A 15 -20.85 7.32 21.71
N LEU A 16 -20.36 8.25 20.87
CA LEU A 16 -19.42 7.90 19.80
C LEU A 16 -18.01 7.85 20.36
N ASP A 17 -17.59 6.66 20.78
CA ASP A 17 -16.17 6.39 21.00
C ASP A 17 -15.43 6.66 19.67
N ALA A 18 -14.67 7.75 19.63
CA ALA A 18 -13.90 8.17 18.47
C ALA A 18 -12.97 7.05 17.96
N THR A 19 -12.57 6.11 18.82
CA THR A 19 -11.76 4.97 18.42
C THR A 19 -12.50 4.00 17.49
N LEU A 20 -13.83 3.94 17.51
CA LEU A 20 -14.63 3.12 16.59
C LEU A 20 -14.55 3.61 15.14
N LEU A 21 -14.40 4.93 14.95
CA LEU A 21 -14.19 5.53 13.62
C LEU A 21 -12.70 5.58 13.25
N MET A 22 -11.81 5.77 14.23
CA MET A 22 -10.37 5.93 13.95
C MET A 22 -9.64 4.60 13.74
N ARG A 23 -10.08 3.49 14.36
CA ARG A 23 -9.41 2.18 14.21
C ARG A 23 -9.43 1.64 12.77
N PRO A 24 -10.55 1.64 12.02
CA PRO A 24 -10.57 1.18 10.65
C PRO A 24 -9.67 2.05 9.74
N GLN A 25 -9.69 3.37 9.94
CA GLN A 25 -8.86 4.33 9.22
C GLN A 25 -7.37 4.12 9.51
N ALA A 26 -6.99 3.89 10.76
CA ALA A 26 -5.61 3.60 11.15
C ALA A 26 -5.09 2.30 10.53
N ARG A 27 -5.90 1.22 10.53
CA ARG A 27 -5.55 -0.06 9.87
C ARG A 27 -5.34 0.11 8.37
N MET A 28 -6.20 0.90 7.72
CA MET A 28 -6.07 1.22 6.29
C MET A 28 -4.77 1.97 6.00
N ALA A 29 -4.48 3.01 6.79
CA ALA A 29 -3.25 3.77 6.67
C ALA A 29 -2.01 2.88 6.88
N GLU A 30 -2.03 1.98 7.85
CA GLU A 30 -0.94 1.03 8.10
C GLU A 30 -0.71 0.10 6.90
N ALA A 31 -1.77 -0.45 6.31
CA ALA A 31 -1.67 -1.32 5.13
C ALA A 31 -1.06 -0.58 3.93
N LEU A 32 -1.50 0.66 3.69
CA LEU A 32 -0.96 1.50 2.61
C LEU A 32 0.52 1.87 2.85
N LEU A 33 0.87 2.24 4.08
CA LEU A 33 2.25 2.57 4.43
C LEU A 33 3.18 1.36 4.26
N ARG A 34 2.72 0.17 4.66
CA ARG A 34 3.44 -1.08 4.45
C ARG A 34 3.68 -1.36 2.98
N GLN A 35 2.65 -1.21 2.15
CA GLN A 35 2.78 -1.35 0.69
C GLN A 35 3.79 -0.35 0.10
N ASN A 36 3.75 0.91 0.56
CA ASN A 36 4.69 1.93 0.10
C ASN A 36 6.13 1.57 0.46
N ILE A 37 6.37 1.09 1.69
CA ILE A 37 7.70 0.64 2.13
C ILE A 37 8.22 -0.47 1.22
N GLU A 38 7.37 -1.44 0.88
CA GLU A 38 7.74 -2.55 0.02
C GLU A 38 8.10 -2.10 -1.41
N ILE A 39 7.29 -1.24 -2.02
CA ILE A 39 7.57 -0.68 -3.36
C ILE A 39 8.88 0.12 -3.34
N LEU A 40 9.09 0.95 -2.32
CA LEU A 40 10.33 1.73 -2.19
C LEU A 40 11.55 0.82 -2.00
N GLY A 41 11.40 -0.29 -1.27
CA GLY A 41 12.43 -1.33 -1.15
C GLY A 41 12.78 -1.92 -2.51
N PHE A 42 11.78 -2.31 -3.30
CA PHE A 42 11.99 -2.81 -4.66
C PHE A 42 12.71 -1.78 -5.55
N VAL A 43 12.28 -0.51 -5.54
CA VAL A 43 12.89 0.55 -6.35
C VAL A 43 14.35 0.76 -5.95
N LYS A 44 14.64 0.78 -4.64
CA LYS A 44 16.02 0.88 -4.15
C LYS A 44 16.88 -0.25 -4.70
N ASP A 45 16.43 -1.50 -4.55
CA ASP A 45 17.18 -2.67 -4.96
C ASP A 45 17.39 -2.69 -6.49
N ARG A 46 16.41 -2.23 -7.27
CA ARG A 46 16.53 -2.07 -8.72
C ARG A 46 17.62 -1.07 -9.09
N MET A 47 17.63 0.10 -8.45
CA MET A 47 18.64 1.14 -8.67
C MET A 47 20.05 0.69 -8.27
N GLU A 48 20.18 -0.10 -7.21
CA GLU A 48 21.45 -0.69 -6.81
C GLU A 48 21.98 -1.67 -7.85
N ARG A 49 21.10 -2.51 -8.42
CA ARG A 49 21.46 -3.41 -9.54
C ARG A 49 21.83 -2.64 -10.81
N ASP A 50 21.09 -1.59 -11.16
CA ASP A 50 21.44 -0.69 -12.28
C ASP A 50 22.87 -0.14 -12.12
N ARG A 51 23.16 0.40 -10.93
CA ARG A 51 24.47 0.95 -10.62
C ARG A 51 25.57 -0.10 -10.72
N ALA A 52 25.33 -1.30 -10.21
CA ALA A 52 26.30 -2.40 -10.27
C ALA A 52 26.58 -2.83 -11.72
N LEU A 53 25.55 -3.00 -12.55
CA LEU A 53 25.70 -3.32 -13.96
C LEU A 53 26.56 -2.28 -14.68
N LEU A 54 26.25 -0.99 -14.51
CA LEU A 54 26.98 0.08 -15.18
C LEU A 54 28.45 0.10 -14.75
N ALA A 55 28.72 -0.13 -13.47
CA ALA A 55 30.09 -0.26 -12.98
C ALA A 55 30.81 -1.43 -13.64
N GLU A 56 30.18 -2.60 -13.74
CA GLU A 56 30.79 -3.78 -14.34
C GLU A 56 31.02 -3.62 -15.84
N LEU A 57 30.02 -3.14 -16.59
CA LEU A 57 30.14 -2.84 -18.02
C LEU A 57 31.26 -1.85 -18.33
N SER A 58 31.51 -0.88 -17.44
CA SER A 58 32.60 0.09 -17.62
C SER A 58 34.00 -0.54 -17.59
N THR A 59 34.13 -1.74 -17.04
CA THR A 59 35.41 -2.45 -16.90
C THR A 59 35.62 -3.55 -17.95
N LEU A 60 34.54 -4.00 -18.61
CA LEU A 60 34.60 -5.07 -19.59
C LEU A 60 35.23 -4.59 -20.91
N ARG A 61 36.20 -5.36 -21.40
CA ARG A 61 36.88 -5.11 -22.68
C ARG A 61 36.39 -5.99 -23.82
N ASP A 62 35.78 -7.13 -23.49
CA ASP A 62 35.20 -8.03 -24.46
C ASP A 62 33.74 -7.62 -24.76
N PRO A 63 33.43 -7.23 -26.02
CA PRO A 63 32.07 -6.87 -26.41
C PRO A 63 31.07 -8.02 -26.25
N ALA A 64 31.49 -9.29 -26.43
CA ALA A 64 30.60 -10.43 -26.28
C ALA A 64 30.19 -10.63 -24.81
N ALA A 65 31.16 -10.57 -23.89
CA ALA A 65 30.89 -10.58 -22.46
C ALA A 65 29.98 -9.44 -22.01
N ALA A 66 30.20 -8.22 -22.53
CA ALA A 66 29.35 -7.06 -22.20
C ALA A 66 27.89 -7.24 -22.67
N LEU A 67 27.69 -7.77 -23.89
CA LEU A 67 26.35 -8.05 -24.42
C LEU A 67 25.63 -9.16 -23.64
N ASN A 68 26.36 -10.20 -23.22
CA ASN A 68 25.80 -11.27 -22.39
C ASN A 68 25.34 -10.71 -21.03
N LEU A 69 26.21 -9.98 -20.33
CA LEU A 69 25.89 -9.36 -19.04
C LEU A 69 24.67 -8.42 -19.15
N TRP A 70 24.63 -7.60 -20.21
CA TRP A 70 23.48 -6.73 -20.48
C TRP A 70 22.19 -7.52 -20.70
N SER A 71 22.26 -8.64 -21.42
CA SER A 71 21.09 -9.48 -21.72
C SER A 71 20.57 -10.20 -20.48
N GLU A 72 21.46 -10.79 -19.68
CA GLU A 72 21.10 -11.44 -18.40
C GLU A 72 20.44 -10.45 -17.46
N PHE A 73 20.98 -9.25 -17.38
CA PHE A 73 20.41 -8.20 -16.55
C PHE A 73 18.96 -7.87 -16.93
N TRP A 74 18.64 -7.73 -18.22
CA TRP A 74 17.27 -7.45 -18.65
C TRP A 74 16.31 -8.62 -18.42
N GLN A 75 16.79 -9.86 -18.52
CA GLN A 75 16.00 -11.04 -18.17
C GLN A 75 15.64 -11.04 -16.68
N HIS A 76 16.62 -10.75 -15.82
CA HIS A 76 16.39 -10.61 -14.38
C HIS A 76 15.45 -9.44 -14.07
N ALA A 77 15.68 -8.27 -14.66
CA ALA A 77 14.82 -7.10 -14.46
C ALA A 77 13.36 -7.40 -14.83
N LEU A 78 13.12 -8.05 -15.97
CA LEU A 78 11.77 -8.42 -16.39
C LEU A 78 11.10 -9.38 -15.40
N SER A 79 11.84 -10.38 -14.92
CA SER A 79 11.36 -11.32 -13.90
C SER A 79 11.02 -10.60 -12.59
N ASP A 80 11.90 -9.71 -12.14
CA ASP A 80 11.73 -8.94 -10.91
C ASP A 80 10.49 -8.03 -10.97
N TYR A 81 10.28 -7.30 -12.08
CA TYR A 81 9.09 -6.47 -12.27
C TYR A 81 7.81 -7.31 -12.31
N THR A 82 7.86 -8.50 -12.92
CA THR A 82 6.70 -9.41 -12.96
C THR A 82 6.33 -9.89 -11.56
N ALA A 83 7.33 -10.26 -10.76
CA ALA A 83 7.15 -10.68 -9.37
C ALA A 83 6.58 -9.52 -8.52
N GLU A 84 7.16 -8.32 -8.63
CA GLU A 84 6.69 -7.16 -7.86
C GLU A 84 5.29 -6.72 -8.28
N THR A 85 4.95 -6.79 -9.57
CA THR A 85 3.60 -6.50 -10.05
C THR A 85 2.57 -7.49 -9.50
N THR A 86 2.94 -8.78 -9.43
CA THR A 86 2.07 -9.82 -8.84
C THR A 86 1.84 -9.56 -7.35
N LYS A 87 2.90 -9.18 -6.64
CA LYS A 87 2.84 -8.83 -5.22
C LYS A 87 2.00 -7.58 -4.96
N LEU A 88 2.16 -6.55 -5.80
CA LEU A 88 1.35 -5.34 -5.77
C LEU A 88 -0.14 -5.66 -6.00
N ALA A 89 -0.46 -6.43 -7.03
CA ALA A 89 -1.84 -6.81 -7.35
C ALA A 89 -2.51 -7.54 -6.18
N LYS A 90 -1.79 -8.47 -5.54
CA LYS A 90 -2.27 -9.16 -4.33
C LYS A 90 -2.55 -8.17 -3.20
N SER A 91 -1.62 -7.27 -2.92
CA SER A 91 -1.72 -6.32 -1.81
C SER A 91 -2.84 -5.30 -2.02
N VAL A 92 -3.05 -4.84 -3.25
CA VAL A 92 -4.21 -4.00 -3.60
C VAL A 92 -5.53 -4.73 -3.36
N GLY A 93 -5.60 -6.03 -3.70
CA GLY A 93 -6.77 -6.86 -3.41
C GLY A 93 -7.06 -6.94 -1.90
N GLU A 94 -6.04 -7.22 -1.10
CA GLU A 94 -6.15 -7.30 0.37
C GLU A 94 -6.60 -5.96 0.98
N ILE A 95 -6.05 -4.84 0.50
CA ILE A 95 -6.44 -3.48 0.91
C ILE A 95 -7.91 -3.22 0.54
N ALA A 96 -8.33 -3.56 -0.68
CA ALA A 96 -9.70 -3.37 -1.13
C ALA A 96 -10.71 -4.18 -0.31
N GLU A 97 -10.40 -5.45 -0.01
CA GLU A 97 -11.22 -6.27 0.87
C GLU A 97 -11.29 -5.68 2.28
N GLN A 98 -10.18 -5.19 2.81
CA GLN A 98 -10.15 -4.56 4.13
C GLN A 98 -10.96 -3.27 4.16
N ALA A 99 -10.95 -2.48 3.07
CA ALA A 99 -11.80 -1.29 2.92
C ALA A 99 -13.28 -1.66 2.96
N MET A 100 -13.68 -2.72 2.24
CA MET A 100 -15.07 -3.20 2.25
C MET A 100 -15.51 -3.68 3.63
N ARG A 101 -14.66 -4.43 4.34
CA ARG A 101 -14.94 -4.90 5.71
C ARG A 101 -15.10 -3.71 6.67
N ASN A 102 -14.17 -2.77 6.62
CA ASN A 102 -14.17 -1.56 7.46
C ASN A 102 -15.43 -0.71 7.23
N ALA A 103 -15.85 -0.51 5.98
CA ALA A 103 -17.07 0.25 5.66
C ALA A 103 -18.34 -0.42 6.23
N GLY A 104 -18.40 -1.77 6.21
CA GLY A 104 -19.49 -2.52 6.84
C GLY A 104 -19.52 -2.37 8.36
N GLU A 105 -18.35 -2.45 9.01
CA GLU A 105 -18.19 -2.26 10.45
C GLU A 105 -18.56 -0.83 10.89
N GLU A 106 -18.09 0.20 10.18
CA GLU A 106 -18.41 1.60 10.44
C GLU A 106 -19.92 1.85 10.27
N THR A 107 -20.53 1.33 9.20
CA THR A 107 -21.99 1.45 8.96
C THR A 107 -22.79 0.78 10.08
N ALA A 108 -22.39 -0.41 10.52
CA ALA A 108 -23.04 -1.13 11.62
C ALA A 108 -22.88 -0.41 12.97
N ALA A 109 -21.71 0.16 13.24
CA ALA A 109 -21.46 0.95 14.45
C ALA A 109 -22.31 2.22 14.47
N LEU A 110 -22.36 2.96 13.36
CA LEU A 110 -23.20 4.15 13.21
C LEU A 110 -24.69 3.82 13.35
N ALA A 111 -25.15 2.69 12.81
CA ALA A 111 -26.53 2.22 12.97
C ALA A 111 -26.89 1.87 14.43
N LYS A 112 -25.96 1.24 15.19
CA LYS A 112 -26.16 0.95 16.62
C LYS A 112 -26.27 2.23 17.45
N VAL A 113 -25.44 3.23 17.15
CA VAL A 113 -25.50 4.55 17.80
C VAL A 113 -26.81 5.27 17.47
N ALA A 114 -27.23 5.27 16.20
CA ALA A 114 -28.46 5.93 15.75
C ALA A 114 -29.74 5.28 16.30
N THR A 115 -29.72 3.99 16.61
CA THR A 115 -30.87 3.24 17.15
C THR A 115 -30.91 3.18 18.67
N GLY A 116 -29.93 3.76 19.38
CA GLY A 116 -29.90 3.86 20.84
C GLY A 116 -29.73 2.53 21.59
N LYS A 117 -29.45 1.42 20.88
CA LYS A 117 -29.18 0.12 21.51
C LYS A 117 -27.72 0.03 21.93
N VAL A 118 -27.42 0.63 23.07
CA VAL A 118 -26.21 0.32 23.85
C VAL A 118 -26.54 -0.93 24.67
N GLY A 119 -25.96 -2.06 24.29
CA GLY A 119 -25.95 -3.29 25.08
C GLY A 119 -24.54 -3.52 25.58
#